data_AF-A0A8H3D308-F1
#
_entry.id   AF-A0A8H3D308-F1
#
_cell.length_a   1.000
_cell.length_b   1.000
_cell.length_c   1.000
_cell.angle_alpha   90.00
_cell.angle_beta   90.00
_cell.angle_gamma   90.00
#
_symmetry.space_group_name_H-M   'P 1'
#
loop_
_entity.id
_entity.type
_entity.pdbx_description
1 polymer ?
#
loop_
_entity_poly.entity_id
_entity_poly.type
_entity_poly.pdbx_seq_one_letter_code
_entity_poly.pdbx_strand_id
1 'polypeptide(L)'
;MSRNEDTYKTPEEFDPDRFVDPSVPLCPVFGFGRRECPGNHFAESSVFIIIASLLAVFNIRMPKNASGEDIVPELTCKNTIIYHPDEFQVRLEPRPTRTHLVRIE
;
A
#
# COMPACT_ATOMS: atom_id res chain seq x y z
N MET A 1 -2.89 9.97 16.41
CA MET A 1 -4.18 10.17 15.72
C MET A 1 -4.57 8.94 14.92
N SER A 2 -3.78 8.51 13.92
CA SER A 2 -4.05 7.30 13.13
C SER A 2 -4.13 6.01 13.94
N ARG A 3 -3.43 5.95 15.09
CA ARG A 3 -3.41 4.82 16.03
C ARG A 3 -4.22 5.03 17.31
N ASN A 4 -5.16 5.99 17.33
CA ASN A 4 -5.98 6.21 18.53
C ASN A 4 -7.06 5.14 18.67
N GLU A 5 -7.03 4.36 19.74
CA GLU A 5 -8.02 3.31 20.05
C GLU A 5 -9.43 3.85 20.28
N ASP A 6 -9.56 5.11 20.72
CA ASP A 6 -10.87 5.77 20.88
C ASP A 6 -11.54 6.05 19.52
N THR A 7 -10.77 6.07 18.44
CA THR A 7 -11.24 6.39 17.08
C THR A 7 -11.27 5.15 16.19
N TYR A 8 -10.23 4.32 16.25
CA TYR A 8 -10.07 3.14 15.41
C TYR A 8 -9.95 1.90 16.30
N LYS A 9 -10.88 0.96 16.14
CA LYS A 9 -10.76 -0.37 16.79
C LYS A 9 -9.50 -1.07 16.25
N THR A 10 -8.79 -1.77 17.14
CA THR A 10 -7.54 -2.49 16.84
C THR A 10 -6.62 -1.71 15.88
N PRO A 11 -6.14 -0.52 16.26
CA PRO A 11 -5.44 0.40 15.36
C PRO A 11 -4.10 -0.12 14.84
N GLU A 12 -3.50 -1.10 15.51
CA GLU A 12 -2.25 -1.74 15.08
C GLU A 12 -2.47 -2.87 14.07
N GLU A 13 -3.72 -3.32 13.87
CA GLU A 13 -4.06 -4.32 12.86
C GLU A 13 -4.36 -3.65 11.52
N PHE A 14 -3.75 -4.16 10.44
CA PHE A 14 -4.12 -3.76 9.10
C PHE A 14 -5.44 -4.41 8.70
N ASP A 15 -6.53 -3.68 8.88
CA ASP A 15 -7.89 -4.09 8.49
C ASP A 15 -8.53 -2.99 7.62
N PRO A 16 -8.55 -3.16 6.28
CA PRO A 16 -9.23 -2.25 5.38
C PRO A 16 -10.76 -2.22 5.54
N ASP A 17 -11.37 -3.32 6.01
CA ASP A 17 -12.82 -3.46 6.07
C ASP A 17 -13.44 -2.53 7.13
N ARG A 18 -12.65 -2.03 8.08
CA ARG A 18 -13.09 -1.00 9.05
C ARG A 18 -13.72 0.23 8.40
N PHE A 19 -13.30 0.58 7.18
CA PHE A 19 -13.81 1.76 6.46
C PHE A 19 -15.08 1.48 5.64
N VAL A 20 -15.59 0.25 5.66
CA VAL A 20 -16.93 -0.06 5.12
C VAL A 20 -18.02 0.58 5.98
N ASP A 21 -17.78 0.73 7.28
CA ASP A 21 -18.65 1.49 8.18
C ASP A 21 -18.41 3.00 7.98
N PRO A 22 -19.40 3.76 7.45
CA PRO A 22 -19.25 5.18 7.18
C PRO A 22 -19.12 6.04 8.45
N SER A 23 -19.37 5.48 9.64
CA SER A 23 -19.15 6.17 10.91
C SER A 23 -17.69 6.22 11.31
N VAL A 24 -16.84 5.35 10.73
CA VAL A 24 -15.40 5.36 10.96
C VAL A 24 -14.77 6.51 10.14
N PRO A 25 -14.17 7.52 10.79
CA PRO A 25 -13.59 8.63 10.06
C PRO A 25 -12.36 8.19 9.25
N LEU A 26 -12.13 8.82 8.11
CA LEU A 26 -10.87 8.62 7.38
C LEU A 26 -9.70 9.18 8.20
N CYS A 27 -8.56 8.49 8.11
CA CYS A 27 -7.34 8.96 8.76
C CYS A 27 -6.88 10.29 8.15
N PRO A 28 -6.58 11.33 8.96
CA PRO A 28 -6.23 12.67 8.46
C PRO A 28 -4.77 12.73 7.96
N VAL A 29 -4.41 11.86 7.01
CA VAL A 29 -3.05 11.73 6.46
C VAL A 29 -2.62 12.96 5.65
N PHE A 30 -3.57 13.75 5.19
CA PHE A 30 -3.34 15.00 4.44
C PHE A 30 -3.45 16.27 5.30
N GLY A 31 -3.52 16.13 6.62
CA GLY A 31 -3.68 17.26 7.54
C GLY A 31 -5.12 17.79 7.60
N PHE A 32 -5.29 19.01 8.09
CA PHE A 32 -6.60 19.62 8.31
C PHE A 32 -6.56 21.16 8.26
N GLY A 33 -7.70 21.79 8.00
CA GLY A 33 -7.88 23.24 8.02
C GLY A 33 -7.19 23.95 6.85
N ARG A 34 -6.78 25.21 7.05
CA ARG A 34 -6.21 26.07 5.98
C ARG A 34 -4.89 25.57 5.38
N ARG A 35 -4.30 24.51 5.94
CA ARG A 35 -3.02 23.92 5.51
C ARG A 35 -3.17 22.44 5.17
N GLU A 36 -4.39 21.96 4.96
CA GLU A 36 -4.64 20.66 4.37
C GLU A 36 -3.91 20.55 3.03
N CYS A 37 -3.39 19.36 2.73
CA CYS A 37 -2.60 19.11 1.53
C CYS A 37 -3.45 19.38 0.27
N PRO A 38 -3.08 20.37 -0.56
CA PRO A 38 -3.82 20.65 -1.80
C PRO A 38 -3.69 19.55 -2.85
N GLY A 39 -2.77 18.58 -2.63
CA GLY A 39 -2.54 17.44 -3.52
C GLY A 39 -3.32 16.18 -3.14
N ASN A 40 -4.21 16.20 -2.14
CA ASN A 40 -4.92 15.02 -1.65
C ASN A 40 -5.62 14.22 -2.78
N HIS A 41 -6.45 14.87 -3.60
CA HIS A 41 -7.20 14.23 -4.68
C HIS A 41 -6.29 13.66 -5.78
N PHE A 42 -5.20 14.37 -6.08
CA PHE A 42 -4.21 13.88 -7.06
C PHE A 42 -3.49 12.65 -6.51
N ALA A 43 -3.07 12.68 -5.25
CA ALA A 43 -2.37 11.57 -4.60
C ALA A 43 -3.27 10.32 -4.51
N GLU A 44 -4.52 10.47 -4.06
CA GLU A 44 -5.49 9.38 -3.99
C GLU A 44 -5.75 8.75 -5.37
N SER A 45 -6.03 9.59 -6.38
CA SER A 45 -6.28 9.11 -7.74
C SER A 45 -5.05 8.41 -8.33
N SER A 46 -3.86 8.95 -8.10
CA SER A 46 -2.61 8.38 -8.61
C SER A 46 -2.32 7.03 -7.98
N VAL A 47 -2.42 6.92 -6.65
CA VAL A 47 -2.20 5.65 -5.94
C VAL A 47 -3.22 4.60 -6.37
N PHE A 48 -4.49 4.99 -6.51
CA PHE A 48 -5.53 4.10 -7.01
C PHE A 48 -5.21 3.55 -8.41
N ILE A 49 -4.83 4.42 -9.35
CA ILE A 49 -4.51 4.01 -10.72
C ILE A 49 -3.27 3.10 -10.74
N ILE A 50 -2.24 3.41 -9.95
CA ILE A 50 -1.02 2.58 -9.86
C ILE A 50 -1.38 1.18 -9.35
N ILE A 51 -2.10 1.08 -8.23
CA ILE A 51 -2.49 -0.21 -7.64
C ILE A 51 -3.38 -1.00 -8.60
N ALA A 52 -4.41 -0.37 -9.16
CA ALA A 52 -5.32 -1.01 -10.11
C ALA A 52 -4.58 -1.52 -11.35
N SER A 53 -3.63 -0.75 -11.88
CA SER A 53 -2.82 -1.13 -13.04
C SER A 53 -1.91 -2.33 -12.72
N LEU A 54 -1.23 -2.31 -11.57
CA LEU A 54 -0.41 -3.42 -11.11
C LEU A 54 -1.24 -4.70 -10.94
N LEU A 55 -2.39 -4.61 -10.26
CA LEU A 55 -3.27 -5.75 -10.01
C LEU A 55 -3.93 -6.28 -11.30
N ALA A 56 -4.20 -5.41 -12.27
CA ALA A 56 -4.77 -5.80 -13.55
C ALA A 56 -3.79 -6.61 -14.41
N VAL A 57 -2.48 -6.34 -14.30
CA VAL A 57 -1.45 -6.95 -15.15
C VAL A 57 -0.71 -8.09 -14.45
N PHE A 58 -0.44 -7.99 -13.15
CA PHE A 58 0.47 -8.90 -12.44
C PHE A 58 -0.23 -9.70 -11.33
N ASN A 59 0.31 -10.89 -11.07
CA ASN A 59 0.23 -11.55 -9.77
C ASN A 59 1.43 -11.08 -8.94
N ILE A 60 1.17 -10.47 -7.78
CA ILE A 60 2.21 -10.02 -6.86
C ILE A 60 2.50 -11.17 -5.89
N ARG A 61 3.76 -11.63 -5.85
CA ARG A 61 4.20 -12.76 -5.03
C ARG A 61 5.39 -12.37 -4.17
N MET A 62 5.56 -13.06 -3.04
CA MET A 62 6.80 -13.01 -2.27
C MET A 62 7.97 -13.47 -3.14
N PRO A 63 9.19 -12.95 -3.00
CA PRO A 63 10.37 -13.52 -3.64
C PRO A 63 10.71 -14.91 -3.04
N LYS A 64 11.42 -15.76 -3.80
CA LYS A 64 11.93 -17.05 -3.27
C LYS A 64 13.43 -16.96 -2.97
N ASN A 65 13.89 -17.67 -1.94
CA ASN A 65 15.31 -17.95 -1.72
C ASN A 65 15.81 -19.08 -2.65
N ALA A 66 17.10 -19.43 -2.56
CA ALA A 66 17.71 -20.50 -3.35
C ALA A 66 17.07 -21.89 -3.11
N SER A 67 16.43 -22.09 -1.96
CA SER A 67 15.73 -23.32 -1.58
C SER A 67 14.26 -23.34 -2.03
N GLY A 68 13.75 -22.26 -2.65
CA GLY A 68 12.36 -22.14 -3.11
C GLY A 68 11.35 -21.69 -2.03
N GLU A 69 11.82 -21.30 -0.85
CA GLU A 69 10.96 -20.80 0.24
C GLU A 69 10.72 -19.29 0.11
N ASP A 70 9.56 -18.83 0.59
CA ASP A 70 9.22 -17.41 0.53
C ASP A 70 10.11 -16.58 1.46
N ILE A 71 10.64 -15.49 0.94
CA ILE A 71 11.34 -14.48 1.73
C ILE A 71 10.28 -13.46 2.16
N VAL A 72 9.93 -13.48 3.44
CA VAL A 72 9.04 -12.48 4.04
C VAL A 72 9.85 -11.19 4.25
N PRO A 73 9.44 -10.04 3.68
CA PRO A 73 10.11 -8.77 3.93
C PRO A 73 10.08 -8.43 5.42
N GLU A 74 11.22 -8.03 5.97
CA GLU A 74 11.27 -7.43 7.30
C GLU A 74 10.73 -5.99 7.20
N LEU A 75 9.74 -5.66 8.03
CA LEU A 75 9.16 -4.31 8.05
C LEU A 75 10.05 -3.37 8.87
N THR A 76 11.17 -2.96 8.29
CA THR A 76 12.01 -1.91 8.84
C THR A 76 11.70 -0.59 8.18
N CYS A 77 11.49 0.45 8.99
CA CYS A 77 11.26 1.81 8.53
C CYS A 77 12.27 2.72 9.22
N LYS A 78 12.92 3.60 8.46
CA LYS A 78 13.78 4.61 9.05
C LYS A 78 12.93 5.61 9.82
N ASN A 79 13.36 5.94 11.03
CA ASN A 79 12.70 6.95 11.85
C ASN A 79 13.06 8.36 11.32
N THR A 80 12.39 8.77 10.25
CA THR A 80 12.56 10.08 9.61
C THR A 80 11.22 10.77 9.41
N ILE A 81 11.25 12.00 8.88
CA ILE A 81 10.04 12.78 8.58
C ILE A 81 9.14 12.06 7.57
N ILE A 82 9.72 11.26 6.66
CA ILE A 82 8.98 10.44 5.70
C ILE A 82 9.03 8.99 6.17
N TYR A 83 7.86 8.42 6.44
CA TYR A 83 7.75 7.03 6.88
C TYR A 83 7.49 6.12 5.67
N HIS A 84 8.52 5.38 5.27
CA HIS A 84 8.44 4.37 4.23
C HIS A 84 9.29 3.15 4.63
N PRO A 85 8.95 1.94 4.16
CA PRO A 85 9.79 0.77 4.38
C PRO A 85 11.14 0.93 3.70
N ASP A 86 12.15 0.24 4.22
CA ASP A 86 13.41 0.02 3.50
C ASP A 86 13.19 -0.79 2.21
N GLU A 87 14.19 -0.82 1.34
CA GLU A 87 14.11 -1.57 0.09
C GLU A 87 13.86 -3.06 0.35
N PHE A 88 12.87 -3.62 -0.34
CA PHE A 88 12.55 -5.04 -0.29
C PHE A 88 12.32 -5.60 -1.68
N GLN A 89 12.56 -6.89 -1.83
CA GLN A 89 12.34 -7.59 -3.11
C GLN A 89 10.86 -7.95 -3.28
N VAL A 90 10.40 -7.86 -4.52
CA VAL A 90 9.05 -8.27 -4.92
C VAL A 90 9.12 -9.07 -6.21
N ARG A 91 8.24 -10.05 -6.36
CA ARG A 91 8.12 -10.83 -7.60
C ARG A 91 6.81 -10.47 -8.28
N LEU A 92 6.92 -9.88 -9.47
CA LEU A 92 5.77 -9.51 -10.31
C LEU A 92 5.69 -10.47 -11.49
N GLU A 93 4.67 -11.31 -11.50
CA GLU A 93 4.45 -12.29 -12.57
C GLU A 93 3.29 -11.82 -13.46
N PRO A 94 3.49 -11.60 -14.78
CA PRO A 94 2.38 -11.23 -15.65
C PRO A 94 1.26 -12.26 -15.60
N ARG A 95 0.01 -11.80 -15.50
CA ARG A 95 -1.16 -12.67 -15.59
C ARG A 95 -1.20 -13.30 -16.98
N PRO A 96 -1.61 -14.57 -17.13
CA PRO A 96 -1.58 -15.28 -18.41
C PRO A 96 -2.31 -14.57 -19.56
N THR A 97 -3.37 -13.82 -19.27
CA THR A 97 -4.15 -13.07 -20.27
C THR A 97 -3.54 -11.71 -20.63
N ARG A 98 -2.50 -11.27 -19.91
CA ARG A 98 -1.91 -9.92 -19.98
C ARG A 98 -0.44 -9.91 -20.38
N THR A 99 0.16 -11.06 -20.69
CA THR A 99 1.58 -11.19 -21.04
C THR A 99 2.00 -10.29 -22.21
N HIS A 100 1.11 -10.06 -23.17
CA HIS A 100 1.36 -9.19 -24.33
C HIS A 100 1.55 -7.70 -23.97
N LEU A 101 1.17 -7.27 -22.76
CA LEU A 101 1.34 -5.90 -22.28
C LEU A 101 2.71 -5.66 -21.65
N VAL A 102 3.46 -6.72 -21.36
CA VAL A 102 4.77 -6.64 -20.70
C VAL A 102 5.84 -6.95 -21.74
N ARG A 103 6.69 -5.97 -22.04
CA ARG A 103 7.92 -6.20 -22.80
C ARG A 103 8.98 -6.66 -21.82
N ILE A 104 9.40 -7.91 -21.94
CA ILE A 104 10.59 -8.43 -21.26
C ILE A 104 11.75 -8.16 -22.22
N GLU A 105 12.51 -7.11 -21.96
CA GLU A 105 13.82 -6.89 -22.61
C GLU A 105 14.91 -7.69 -21.89
#